data_AF-A0A5C5V491-F1
#
_entry.id   AF-A0A5C5V491-F1
#
_cell.length_a   1.000
_cell.length_b   1.000
_cell.length_c   1.000
_cell.angle_alpha   90.00
_cell.angle_beta   90.00
_cell.angle_gamma   90.00
#
_symmetry.space_group_name_H-M   'P 1'
#
loop_
_entity.id
_entity.type
_entity.pdbx_description
1 polymer ?
#
loop_
_entity_poly.entity_id
_entity_poly.type
_entity_poly.pdbx_seq_one_letter_code
_entity_poly.pdbx_strand_id
1 'polypeptide(L)'
;MVAGALVLCSVAVTADVRETYATPRQYYELITRLASPIPHAFSRHSQVVSTDGAKIELFEENHGFAPLSRLKEIKPMAVAELVVVPCPDRPDCVLAGYQVRGLQQFAGVLTAEACVLIDVANDRAYPVISSDDPRLRHGVGLPSHERKAVEPTLAKFAELLVVNIAEFPQQYGYDKQYNSFLARFEERVKVKVTCEVSRIDMMSGRATFYLIFAGGDLRERVTFTKSISELLVSKYALPIDQYLKRDK
;
A
#
# COMPACT_ATOMS: atom_id res chain seq x y z
N MET A 1 -54.98 24.59 8.71
CA MET A 1 -53.74 24.58 7.90
C MET A 1 -52.66 23.91 8.74
N VAL A 2 -52.27 22.69 8.38
CA VAL A 2 -51.17 21.96 9.03
C VAL A 2 -50.04 21.90 8.00
N ALA A 3 -48.98 22.65 8.23
CA ALA A 3 -47.77 22.59 7.42
C ALA A 3 -46.93 21.41 7.90
N GLY A 4 -46.89 20.34 7.10
CA GLY A 4 -46.06 19.18 7.34
C GLY A 4 -44.59 19.52 7.12
N ALA A 5 -43.78 19.42 8.17
CA ALA A 5 -42.33 19.47 8.05
C ALA A 5 -41.83 18.20 7.36
N LEU A 6 -41.33 18.34 6.13
CA LEU A 6 -40.54 17.31 5.47
C LEU A 6 -39.18 17.24 6.17
N VAL A 7 -39.07 16.34 7.15
CA VAL A 7 -37.78 15.92 7.69
C VAL A 7 -37.13 15.03 6.64
N LEU A 8 -36.21 15.61 5.87
CA LEU A 8 -35.25 14.86 5.06
C LEU A 8 -34.36 14.06 6.01
N CYS A 9 -34.75 12.81 6.26
CA CYS A 9 -33.83 11.80 6.79
C CYS A 9 -32.78 11.53 5.71
N SER A 10 -31.72 12.34 5.68
CA SER A 10 -30.50 11.99 4.96
C SER A 10 -29.89 10.79 5.68
N VAL A 11 -30.28 9.59 5.26
CA VAL A 11 -29.50 8.38 5.52
C VAL A 11 -28.20 8.62 4.79
N ALA A 12 -27.15 9.02 5.52
CA ALA A 12 -25.80 8.95 5.02
C ALA A 12 -25.51 7.46 4.83
N VAL A 13 -25.88 6.92 3.67
CA VAL A 13 -25.39 5.62 3.23
C VAL A 13 -23.88 5.81 3.15
N THR A 14 -23.16 5.24 4.11
CA THR A 14 -21.70 5.23 4.09
C THR A 14 -21.30 4.54 2.80
N ALA A 15 -20.84 5.31 1.81
CA ALA A 15 -20.46 4.79 0.51
C ALA A 15 -19.39 3.72 0.71
N ASP A 16 -19.64 2.47 0.32
CA ASP A 16 -18.63 1.42 0.38
C ASP A 16 -17.83 1.44 -0.94
N VAL A 17 -16.49 1.34 -0.86
CA VAL A 17 -15.67 1.29 -2.07
C VAL A 17 -16.08 0.12 -2.96
N ARG A 18 -16.49 -1.02 -2.39
CA ARG A 18 -16.93 -2.22 -3.13
C ARG A 18 -18.22 -1.99 -3.91
N GLU A 19 -19.05 -1.04 -3.50
CA GLU A 19 -20.27 -0.66 -4.22
C GLU A 19 -19.98 0.30 -5.36
N THR A 20 -18.97 1.16 -5.20
CA THR A 20 -18.55 2.12 -6.22
C THR A 20 -17.67 1.46 -7.30
N TYR A 21 -16.74 0.62 -6.85
CA TYR A 21 -15.80 -0.15 -7.67
C TYR A 21 -16.05 -1.63 -7.42
N ALA A 22 -16.99 -2.20 -8.18
CA ALA A 22 -17.49 -3.55 -7.99
C ALA A 22 -16.69 -4.63 -8.73
N THR A 23 -15.70 -4.25 -9.55
CA THR A 23 -14.92 -5.18 -10.38
C THR A 23 -13.42 -4.88 -10.33
N PRO A 24 -12.54 -5.90 -10.44
CA PRO A 24 -11.10 -5.68 -10.52
C PRO A 24 -10.69 -4.71 -11.65
N ARG A 25 -11.45 -4.70 -12.74
CA ARG A 25 -11.19 -3.88 -13.92
C ARG A 25 -11.24 -2.39 -13.61
N GLN A 26 -12.19 -1.95 -12.80
CA GLN A 26 -12.31 -0.54 -12.45
C GLN A 26 -11.14 -0.05 -11.58
N TYR A 27 -10.61 -0.91 -10.70
CA TYR A 27 -9.38 -0.62 -9.95
C TYR A 27 -8.17 -0.54 -10.89
N TYR A 28 -8.01 -1.49 -11.80
CA TYR A 28 -6.94 -1.46 -12.79
C TYR A 28 -6.95 -0.18 -13.64
N GLU A 29 -8.12 0.24 -14.11
CA GLU A 29 -8.29 1.47 -14.88
C GLU A 29 -7.94 2.71 -14.07
N LEU A 30 -8.37 2.76 -12.80
CA LEU A 30 -8.04 3.85 -11.90
C LEU A 30 -6.53 3.93 -11.62
N ILE A 31 -5.90 2.79 -11.35
CA ILE A 31 -4.45 2.68 -11.13
C ILE A 31 -3.71 3.08 -12.40
N THR A 32 -4.07 2.57 -13.57
CA THR A 32 -3.40 2.91 -14.84
C THR A 32 -3.54 4.39 -15.20
N ARG A 33 -4.65 5.03 -14.80
CA ARG A 33 -4.89 6.45 -15.04
C ARG A 33 -4.04 7.35 -14.15
N LEU A 34 -3.93 7.01 -12.87
CA LEU A 34 -3.30 7.87 -11.86
C LEU A 34 -1.84 7.50 -11.56
N ALA A 35 -1.47 6.27 -11.86
CA ALA A 35 -0.30 5.58 -11.35
C ALA A 35 0.26 4.63 -12.45
N SER A 36 1.43 4.03 -12.20
CA SER A 36 1.94 2.93 -13.04
C SER A 36 1.66 1.60 -12.35
N PRO A 37 0.85 0.70 -12.91
CA PRO A 37 0.68 -0.65 -12.37
C PRO A 37 1.92 -1.53 -12.60
N ILE A 38 2.88 -1.02 -13.37
CA ILE A 38 4.07 -1.72 -13.85
C ILE A 38 5.25 -1.25 -13.02
N PRO A 39 6.06 -2.17 -12.47
CA PRO A 39 7.35 -1.80 -11.94
C PRO A 39 8.22 -1.17 -13.04
N HIS A 40 8.94 -0.10 -12.74
CA HIS A 40 9.90 0.59 -13.61
C HIS A 40 10.98 -0.33 -14.18
N ALA A 41 11.22 -1.48 -13.53
CA ALA A 41 12.11 -2.52 -14.04
C ALA A 41 11.56 -3.25 -15.28
N PHE A 42 10.28 -3.05 -15.65
CA PHE A 42 9.64 -3.66 -16.82
C PHE A 42 9.08 -2.61 -17.77
N SER A 43 9.24 -2.88 -19.06
CA SER A 43 8.62 -2.11 -20.13
C SER A 43 7.13 -2.44 -20.24
N ARG A 44 6.32 -1.48 -20.72
CA ARG A 44 4.92 -1.72 -21.11
C ARG A 44 4.75 -2.83 -22.15
N HIS A 45 5.81 -3.12 -22.92
CA HIS A 45 5.81 -4.14 -23.97
C HIS A 45 6.15 -5.54 -23.45
N SER A 46 6.65 -5.66 -22.22
CA SER A 46 7.03 -6.94 -21.62
C SER A 46 5.98 -7.45 -20.62
N GLN A 47 4.70 -7.14 -20.87
CA GLN A 47 3.61 -7.49 -19.95
C GLN A 47 2.34 -7.94 -20.66
N VAL A 48 1.62 -8.84 -20.01
CA VAL A 48 0.28 -9.27 -20.41
C VAL A 48 -0.66 -9.05 -19.23
N VAL A 49 -1.68 -8.21 -19.44
CA VAL A 49 -2.71 -7.93 -18.45
C VAL A 49 -3.87 -8.89 -18.67
N SER A 50 -4.27 -9.57 -17.60
CA SER A 50 -5.51 -10.37 -17.57
C SER A 50 -6.74 -9.54 -17.96
N THR A 51 -7.77 -10.19 -18.52
CA THR A 51 -8.96 -9.50 -19.04
C THR A 51 -9.67 -8.64 -17.98
N ASP A 52 -9.73 -9.13 -16.74
CA ASP A 52 -10.31 -8.42 -15.59
C ASP A 52 -9.34 -7.42 -14.95
N GLY A 53 -8.06 -7.42 -15.32
CA GLY A 53 -7.03 -6.57 -14.72
C GLY A 53 -6.56 -7.05 -13.35
N ALA A 54 -7.01 -8.18 -12.83
CA ALA A 54 -6.60 -8.65 -11.50
C ALA A 54 -5.13 -9.13 -11.45
N LYS A 55 -4.58 -9.51 -12.60
CA LYS A 55 -3.20 -10.01 -12.75
C LYS A 55 -2.46 -9.37 -13.92
N ILE A 56 -1.16 -9.17 -13.75
CA ILE A 56 -0.22 -8.75 -14.78
C ILE A 56 0.94 -9.75 -14.82
N GLU A 57 1.09 -10.44 -15.94
CA GLU A 57 2.22 -11.31 -16.19
C GLU A 57 3.38 -10.49 -16.74
N LEU A 58 4.57 -10.65 -16.15
CA LEU A 58 5.77 -9.90 -16.47
C LEU A 58 6.81 -10.81 -17.13
N PHE A 59 7.32 -10.38 -18.28
CA PHE A 59 8.28 -11.12 -19.11
C PHE A 59 9.59 -10.33 -19.23
N GLU A 60 10.65 -11.03 -19.61
CA GLU A 60 11.95 -10.42 -19.92
C GLU A 60 11.84 -9.55 -21.19
N GLU A 61 12.53 -8.40 -21.25
CA GLU A 61 12.41 -7.47 -22.39
C GLU A 61 12.78 -8.10 -23.74
N ASN A 62 13.71 -9.05 -23.75
CA ASN A 62 14.10 -9.83 -24.94
C ASN A 62 12.93 -10.65 -25.52
N HIS A 63 11.88 -10.88 -24.72
CA HIS A 63 10.64 -11.53 -25.12
C HIS A 63 9.47 -10.55 -25.35
N GLY A 64 9.65 -9.25 -25.05
CA GLY A 64 8.61 -8.21 -25.19
C GLY A 64 8.18 -7.89 -26.63
N PHE A 65 8.90 -8.41 -27.63
CA PHE A 65 8.55 -8.33 -29.04
C PHE A 65 8.05 -9.67 -29.63
N ALA A 66 7.92 -10.72 -28.81
CA ALA A 66 7.40 -11.99 -29.28
C ALA A 66 5.91 -11.82 -29.65
N PRO A 67 5.45 -12.32 -30.81
CA PRO A 67 4.03 -12.35 -31.15
C PRO A 67 3.23 -13.01 -30.01
N LEU A 68 2.02 -12.52 -29.72
CA LEU A 68 1.13 -13.06 -28.66
C LEU A 68 0.97 -14.59 -28.74
N SER A 69 1.08 -15.17 -29.94
CA SER A 69 1.04 -16.61 -30.17
C SER A 69 2.21 -17.39 -29.54
N ARG A 70 3.38 -16.77 -29.37
CA ARG A 70 4.57 -17.37 -28.73
C ARG A 70 4.66 -17.12 -27.23
N LEU A 71 3.95 -16.12 -26.69
CA LEU A 71 3.93 -15.85 -25.25
C LEU A 71 3.31 -17.01 -24.45
N LYS A 72 2.41 -17.79 -25.04
CA LYS A 72 1.83 -18.99 -24.39
C LYS A 72 2.85 -20.10 -24.10
N GLU A 73 3.99 -20.08 -24.79
CA GLU A 73 5.07 -21.05 -24.63
C GLU A 73 6.16 -20.55 -23.66
N ILE A 74 6.11 -19.26 -23.31
CA ILE A 74 7.07 -18.60 -22.42
C ILE A 74 6.44 -18.49 -21.04
N LYS A 75 7.13 -18.97 -20.00
CA LYS A 75 6.67 -18.76 -18.63
C LYS A 75 6.96 -17.33 -18.21
N PRO A 76 6.02 -16.63 -17.55
CA PRO A 76 6.29 -15.32 -17.00
C PRO A 76 7.39 -15.42 -15.93
N MET A 77 8.25 -14.41 -15.88
CA MET A 77 9.27 -14.31 -14.84
C MET A 77 8.65 -13.97 -13.48
N ALA A 78 7.57 -13.18 -13.51
CA ALA A 78 6.88 -12.74 -12.33
C ALA A 78 5.40 -12.48 -12.64
N VAL A 79 4.59 -12.51 -11.60
CA VAL A 79 3.17 -12.18 -11.68
C VAL A 79 2.87 -11.11 -10.66
N ALA A 80 2.29 -10.00 -11.11
CA ALA A 80 1.77 -8.95 -10.25
C ALA A 80 0.28 -9.19 -10.03
N GLU A 81 -0.14 -9.28 -8.76
CA GLU A 81 -1.53 -9.52 -8.38
C GLU A 81 -2.12 -8.25 -7.74
N LEU A 82 -3.33 -7.87 -8.16
CA LEU A 82 -4.05 -6.73 -7.62
C LEU A 82 -4.49 -7.05 -6.19
N VAL A 83 -4.07 -6.19 -5.27
CA VAL A 83 -4.36 -6.30 -3.84
C VAL A 83 -4.91 -4.98 -3.32
N VAL A 84 -5.70 -5.08 -2.25
CA VAL A 84 -6.35 -3.97 -1.57
C VAL A 84 -6.10 -4.07 -0.07
N VAL A 85 -5.77 -2.94 0.56
CA VAL A 85 -5.73 -2.80 2.01
C VAL A 85 -6.89 -1.88 2.41
N PRO A 86 -7.92 -2.42 3.06
CA PRO A 86 -9.01 -1.61 3.58
C PRO A 86 -8.52 -0.62 4.63
N CYS A 87 -9.06 0.61 4.62
CA CYS A 87 -8.79 1.54 5.70
C CYS A 87 -9.51 1.07 6.98
N PRO A 88 -8.82 1.01 8.14
CA PRO A 88 -9.48 0.72 9.41
C PRO A 88 -10.63 1.69 9.67
N ASP A 89 -11.78 1.15 10.06
CA ASP A 89 -13.01 1.88 10.41
C ASP A 89 -13.58 2.80 9.31
N ARG A 90 -13.13 2.64 8.06
CA ARG A 90 -13.53 3.45 6.89
C ARG A 90 -13.79 2.56 5.67
N PRO A 91 -15.01 2.00 5.51
CA PRO A 91 -15.37 1.17 4.36
C PRO A 91 -15.42 1.95 3.03
N ASP A 92 -15.42 3.28 3.13
CA ASP A 92 -15.36 4.25 2.04
C ASP A 92 -13.93 4.54 1.57
N CYS A 93 -12.93 3.87 2.14
CA CYS A 93 -11.54 4.11 1.79
C CYS A 93 -10.68 2.85 1.72
N VAL A 94 -9.84 2.77 0.68
CA VAL A 94 -8.86 1.69 0.51
C VAL A 94 -7.54 2.18 -0.11
N LEU A 95 -6.47 1.43 0.14
CA LEU A 95 -5.24 1.50 -0.64
C LEU A 95 -5.21 0.32 -1.62
N ALA A 96 -5.09 0.59 -2.92
CA ALA A 96 -5.08 -0.45 -3.96
C ALA A 96 -3.80 -0.40 -4.80
N GLY A 97 -3.25 -1.55 -5.17
CA GLY A 97 -2.06 -1.63 -6.02
C GLY A 97 -1.69 -3.07 -6.34
N TYR A 98 -0.55 -3.26 -7.01
CA TYR A 98 -0.09 -4.59 -7.40
C TYR A 98 1.04 -5.08 -6.50
N GLN A 99 0.92 -6.31 -6.02
CA GLN A 99 1.99 -7.05 -5.36
C GLN A 99 2.66 -7.97 -6.37
N VAL A 100 3.97 -7.83 -6.58
CA VAL A 100 4.74 -8.72 -7.46
C VAL A 100 5.22 -9.95 -6.70
N ARG A 101 4.97 -11.14 -7.28
CA ARG A 101 5.44 -12.44 -6.78
C ARG A 101 6.41 -13.06 -7.79
N GLY A 102 7.41 -13.81 -7.30
CA GLY A 102 8.35 -14.58 -8.12
C GLY A 102 9.73 -13.94 -8.33
N LEU A 103 9.90 -12.65 -8.05
CA LEU A 103 11.21 -11.99 -8.11
C LEU A 103 11.99 -12.17 -6.81
N GLN A 104 12.65 -13.32 -6.62
CA GLN A 104 13.61 -13.48 -5.51
C GLN A 104 14.95 -12.77 -5.76
N GLN A 105 15.26 -12.36 -7.00
CA GLN A 105 16.57 -11.80 -7.38
C GLN A 105 16.73 -10.29 -7.23
N PHE A 106 15.67 -9.56 -6.88
CA PHE A 106 15.76 -8.11 -6.62
C PHE A 106 15.56 -7.82 -5.13
N ALA A 107 16.46 -8.36 -4.30
CA ALA A 107 16.60 -7.92 -2.92
C ALA A 107 16.96 -6.42 -2.91
N GLY A 108 15.98 -5.56 -2.65
CA GLY A 108 16.11 -4.09 -2.65
C GLY A 108 15.20 -3.34 -3.62
N VAL A 109 14.48 -4.03 -4.50
CA VAL A 109 13.49 -3.44 -5.42
C VAL A 109 12.10 -3.96 -5.01
N LEU A 110 11.68 -3.64 -3.78
CA LEU A 110 10.29 -3.78 -3.35
C LEU A 110 9.48 -2.64 -3.98
N THR A 111 9.30 -2.70 -5.29
CA THR A 111 8.65 -1.66 -6.07
C THR A 111 7.14 -1.85 -6.06
N ALA A 112 6.53 -1.54 -4.93
CA ALA A 112 5.19 -0.98 -4.96
C ALA A 112 5.29 0.45 -5.53
N GLU A 113 5.54 0.54 -6.85
CA GLU A 113 5.98 1.77 -7.53
C GLU A 113 4.85 2.74 -7.85
N ALA A 114 3.60 2.33 -7.70
CA ALA A 114 2.51 3.26 -7.48
C ALA A 114 1.31 2.49 -6.95
N CYS A 115 0.79 2.90 -5.79
CA CYS A 115 -0.53 2.48 -5.36
C CYS A 115 -1.49 3.67 -5.41
N VAL A 116 -2.79 3.41 -5.37
CA VAL A 116 -3.81 4.46 -5.36
C VAL A 116 -4.55 4.38 -4.05
N LEU A 117 -4.61 5.50 -3.35
CA LEU A 117 -5.56 5.72 -2.27
C LEU A 117 -6.90 6.10 -2.89
N ILE A 118 -7.95 5.34 -2.60
CA ILE A 118 -9.31 5.58 -3.08
C ILE A 118 -10.15 6.01 -1.87
N ASP A 119 -10.81 7.16 -1.95
CA ASP A 119 -11.70 7.71 -0.92
C ASP A 119 -13.03 8.10 -1.59
N VAL A 120 -14.01 7.19 -1.54
CA VAL A 120 -15.28 7.37 -2.28
C VAL A 120 -16.21 8.36 -1.60
N ALA A 121 -16.15 8.52 -0.28
CA ALA A 121 -16.97 9.51 0.42
C ALA A 121 -16.65 10.94 -0.01
N ASN A 122 -15.41 11.18 -0.49
CA ASN A 122 -14.99 12.48 -0.99
C ASN A 122 -14.82 12.50 -2.53
N ASP A 123 -15.26 11.46 -3.24
CA ASP A 123 -15.13 11.28 -4.69
C ASP A 123 -13.69 11.52 -5.20
N ARG A 124 -12.71 10.89 -4.53
CA ARG A 124 -11.30 11.15 -4.76
C ARG A 124 -10.48 9.88 -4.89
N ALA A 125 -9.44 9.95 -5.70
CA ALA A 125 -8.41 8.93 -5.81
C ALA A 125 -7.05 9.55 -6.08
N TYR A 126 -6.01 9.05 -5.42
CA TYR A 126 -4.70 9.68 -5.40
C TYR A 126 -3.56 8.68 -5.56
N PRO A 127 -2.57 8.94 -6.41
CA PRO A 127 -1.42 8.06 -6.55
C PRO A 127 -0.45 8.24 -5.38
N VAL A 128 -0.29 7.21 -4.56
CA VAL A 128 0.73 7.11 -3.52
C VAL A 128 2.00 6.52 -4.17
N ILE A 129 2.91 7.42 -4.55
CA ILE A 129 4.15 7.08 -5.26
C ILE A 129 5.30 7.04 -4.28
N SER A 130 5.77 5.84 -3.96
CA SER A 130 7.02 5.63 -3.23
C SER A 130 8.13 5.29 -4.20
N SER A 131 8.76 6.32 -4.75
CA SER A 131 10.03 6.14 -5.44
C SER A 131 11.19 6.52 -4.54
N ASP A 132 12.19 5.65 -4.45
CA ASP A 132 13.52 6.01 -3.99
C ASP A 132 14.31 6.78 -5.08
N ASP A 133 13.80 6.86 -6.31
CA ASP A 133 14.40 7.67 -7.39
C ASP A 133 14.10 9.17 -7.16
N PRO A 134 15.13 10.00 -6.92
CA PRO A 134 14.96 11.43 -6.75
C PRO A 134 14.34 12.14 -7.96
N ARG A 135 14.38 11.53 -9.15
CA ARG A 135 13.82 12.05 -10.40
C ARG A 135 12.32 11.78 -10.54
N LEU A 136 11.80 10.82 -9.77
CA LEU A 136 10.37 10.50 -9.66
C LEU A 136 9.71 11.18 -8.46
N ARG A 137 10.37 12.19 -7.85
CA ARG A 137 9.85 13.06 -6.76
C ARG A 137 8.62 13.89 -7.13
N HIS A 138 7.93 13.55 -8.21
CA HIS A 138 6.54 13.93 -8.38
C HIS A 138 5.72 12.91 -7.62
N GLY A 139 5.73 13.10 -6.30
CA GLY A 139 4.90 12.39 -5.36
C GLY A 139 3.41 12.56 -5.65
N VAL A 140 2.54 12.22 -4.69
CA VAL A 140 1.12 12.60 -4.76
C VAL A 140 1.11 14.13 -4.94
N GLY A 141 0.95 14.59 -6.17
CA GLY A 141 1.15 16.00 -6.55
C GLY A 141 -0.03 16.84 -6.08
N LEU A 142 -0.52 16.57 -4.86
CA LEU A 142 -1.72 17.17 -4.34
C LEU A 142 -1.44 18.63 -4.04
N PRO A 143 -2.27 19.54 -4.58
CA PRO A 143 -2.36 20.90 -4.09
C PRO A 143 -2.48 20.91 -2.56
N SER A 144 -1.90 21.91 -1.90
CA SER A 144 -1.86 21.98 -0.43
C SER A 144 -3.25 21.87 0.24
N HIS A 145 -4.32 22.27 -0.46
CA HIS A 145 -5.69 22.17 0.04
C HIS A 145 -6.24 20.72 0.02
N GLU A 146 -5.77 19.88 -0.90
CA GLU A 146 -6.16 18.46 -0.95
C GLU A 146 -5.37 17.61 0.06
N ARG A 147 -4.13 18.02 0.39
CA ARG A 147 -3.31 17.31 1.40
C ARG A 147 -4.01 17.20 2.74
N LYS A 148 -4.64 18.29 3.21
CA LYS A 148 -5.38 18.31 4.48
C LYS A 148 -6.56 17.33 4.50
N ALA A 149 -7.19 17.09 3.35
CA ALA A 149 -8.31 16.17 3.24
C ALA A 149 -7.86 14.69 3.33
N VAL A 150 -6.64 14.40 2.87
CA VAL A 150 -6.09 13.04 2.76
C VAL A 150 -5.25 12.62 3.97
N GLU A 151 -4.70 13.60 4.68
CA GLU A 151 -3.81 13.38 5.83
C GLU A 151 -4.40 12.46 6.92
N PRO A 152 -5.67 12.60 7.36
CA PRO A 152 -6.23 11.69 8.36
C PRO A 152 -6.28 10.24 7.89
N THR A 153 -6.57 10.04 6.60
CA THR A 153 -6.63 8.71 5.98
C THR A 153 -5.26 8.07 5.89
N LEU A 154 -4.26 8.83 5.43
CA LEU A 154 -2.87 8.33 5.37
C LEU A 154 -2.32 8.08 6.78
N ALA A 155 -2.74 8.85 7.79
CA ALA A 155 -2.40 8.59 9.18
C ALA A 155 -2.95 7.24 9.65
N LYS A 156 -4.18 6.88 9.29
CA LYS A 156 -4.75 5.55 9.61
C LYS A 156 -3.98 4.40 8.98
N PHE A 157 -3.54 4.55 7.72
CA PHE A 157 -2.67 3.56 7.10
C PHE A 157 -1.28 3.53 7.75
N ALA A 158 -0.70 4.67 8.11
CA ALA A 158 0.57 4.72 8.82
C ALA A 158 0.48 4.05 10.21
N GLU A 159 -0.64 4.22 10.93
CA GLU A 159 -0.95 3.49 12.17
C GLU A 159 -1.03 1.97 11.94
N LEU A 160 -1.67 1.54 10.85
CA LEU A 160 -1.73 0.11 10.50
C LEU A 160 -0.32 -0.46 10.22
N LEU A 161 0.53 0.34 9.56
CA LEU A 161 1.92 -0.03 9.29
C LEU A 161 2.76 -0.08 10.57
N VAL A 162 2.52 0.83 11.53
CA VAL A 162 3.09 0.78 12.89
C VAL A 162 2.81 -0.57 13.54
N VAL A 163 1.56 -1.04 13.51
CA VAL A 163 1.18 -2.34 14.08
C VAL A 163 1.92 -3.46 13.36
N ASN A 164 2.00 -3.42 12.03
CA ASN A 164 2.72 -4.45 11.26
C ASN A 164 4.21 -4.52 11.62
N ILE A 165 4.87 -3.35 11.72
CA ILE A 165 6.30 -3.27 12.04
C ILE A 165 6.58 -3.74 13.46
N ALA A 166 5.74 -3.34 14.43
CA ALA A 166 5.92 -3.75 15.82
C ALA A 166 5.74 -5.26 16.00
N GLU A 167 4.85 -5.89 15.22
CA GLU A 167 4.62 -7.34 15.25
C GLU A 167 5.71 -8.14 14.52
N PHE A 168 6.25 -7.60 13.42
CA PHE A 168 7.25 -8.30 12.59
C PHE A 168 8.52 -7.46 12.33
N PRO A 169 9.23 -6.97 13.35
CA PRO A 169 10.36 -6.04 13.17
C PRO A 169 11.51 -6.63 12.33
N GLN A 170 11.63 -7.96 12.30
CA GLN A 170 12.65 -8.68 11.52
C GLN A 170 12.43 -8.53 10.01
N GLN A 171 11.18 -8.53 9.55
CA GLN A 171 10.84 -8.32 8.13
C GLN A 171 11.29 -6.94 7.63
N TYR A 172 11.46 -5.99 8.55
CA TYR A 172 11.90 -4.64 8.25
C TYR A 172 13.40 -4.42 8.49
N GLY A 173 14.15 -5.48 8.83
CA GLY A 173 15.61 -5.45 8.95
C GLY A 173 16.14 -4.91 10.29
N TYR A 174 15.32 -4.91 11.34
CA TYR A 174 15.71 -4.37 12.66
C TYR A 174 16.32 -5.39 13.63
N ASP A 175 16.61 -6.61 13.17
CA ASP A 175 17.25 -7.66 13.96
C ASP A 175 18.57 -7.23 14.59
N LYS A 176 19.41 -6.53 13.81
CA LYS A 176 20.74 -6.11 14.28
C LYS A 176 20.63 -5.10 15.43
N GLN A 177 19.74 -4.12 15.29
CA GLN A 177 19.50 -3.11 16.30
C GLN A 177 18.85 -3.72 17.55
N TYR A 178 17.87 -4.62 17.37
CA TYR A 178 17.23 -5.33 18.47
C TYR A 178 18.23 -6.21 19.25
N ASN A 179 19.05 -7.00 18.54
CA ASN A 179 20.08 -7.84 19.16
C ASN A 179 21.17 -7.01 19.84
N SER A 180 21.57 -5.87 19.25
CA SER A 180 22.50 -4.93 19.88
C SER A 180 21.93 -4.33 21.16
N PHE A 181 20.63 -4.03 21.20
CA PHE A 181 19.95 -3.57 22.40
C PHE A 181 19.91 -4.66 23.49
N LEU A 182 19.57 -5.90 23.12
CA LEU A 182 19.57 -7.05 24.04
C LEU A 182 20.93 -7.34 24.66
N ALA A 183 22.02 -7.19 23.90
CA ALA A 183 23.38 -7.43 24.38
C ALA A 183 23.84 -6.48 25.49
N ARG A 184 23.06 -5.43 25.81
CA ARG A 184 23.36 -4.47 26.89
C ARG A 184 22.90 -4.93 28.27
N PHE A 185 22.14 -6.02 28.35
CA PHE A 185 21.67 -6.57 29.61
C PHE A 185 22.52 -7.80 29.99
N GLU A 186 23.03 -7.81 31.22
CA GLU A 186 23.78 -8.97 31.76
C GLU A 186 22.86 -10.18 31.99
N GLU A 187 21.59 -9.93 32.30
CA GLU A 187 20.54 -10.93 32.48
C GLU A 187 19.46 -10.81 31.41
N ARG A 188 18.65 -11.86 31.25
CA ARG A 188 17.52 -11.83 30.30
C ARG A 188 16.45 -10.85 30.80
N VAL A 189 16.30 -9.72 30.10
CA VAL A 189 15.24 -8.75 30.35
C VAL A 189 14.14 -8.86 29.29
N LYS A 190 12.89 -8.70 29.73
CA LYS A 190 11.75 -8.59 28.80
C LYS A 190 11.81 -7.23 28.10
N VAL A 191 12.04 -7.26 26.79
CA VAL A 191 12.03 -6.04 25.96
C VAL A 191 10.66 -5.84 25.33
N LYS A 192 10.11 -4.63 25.51
CA LYS A 192 8.92 -4.16 24.81
C LYS A 192 9.36 -3.43 23.54
N VAL A 193 8.80 -3.82 22.41
CA VAL A 193 8.94 -3.12 21.13
C VAL A 193 7.67 -2.31 20.88
N THR A 194 7.84 -1.02 20.61
CA THR A 194 6.74 -0.11 20.23
C THR A 194 7.15 0.67 18.99
N CYS A 195 6.18 1.06 18.18
CA CYS A 195 6.42 1.86 16.99
C CYS A 195 5.43 3.03 16.99
N GLU A 196 5.88 4.21 16.58
CA GLU A 196 5.07 5.43 16.56
C GLU A 196 5.32 6.18 15.24
N VAL A 197 4.29 6.77 14.65
CA VAL A 197 4.44 7.66 13.49
C VAL A 197 4.94 9.02 13.98
N SER A 198 6.05 9.50 13.40
CA SER A 198 6.61 10.82 13.67
C SER A 198 6.14 11.86 12.66
N ARG A 199 6.12 11.47 11.37
CA ARG A 199 5.80 12.38 10.26
C ARG A 199 5.29 11.58 9.07
N ILE A 200 4.36 12.14 8.32
CA ILE A 200 3.96 11.64 7.01
C ILE A 200 4.41 12.67 5.96
N ASP A 201 5.23 12.23 5.02
CA ASP A 201 5.55 13.02 3.84
C ASP A 201 4.47 12.81 2.79
N MET A 202 3.55 13.77 2.76
CA MET A 202 2.42 13.80 1.82
C MET A 202 2.85 13.91 0.36
N MET A 203 4.10 14.30 0.07
CA MET A 203 4.64 14.23 -1.28
C MET A 203 4.95 12.77 -1.61
N SER A 204 5.87 12.13 -0.90
CA SER A 204 6.33 10.79 -1.25
C SER A 204 5.43 9.64 -0.79
N GLY A 205 4.35 9.91 -0.04
CA GLY A 205 3.53 8.86 0.56
C GLY A 205 4.30 7.99 1.57
N ARG A 206 5.43 8.51 2.08
CA ARG A 206 6.28 7.83 3.05
C ARG A 206 5.96 8.35 4.44
N ALA A 207 6.13 7.48 5.43
CA ALA A 207 6.03 7.85 6.83
C ALA A 207 7.37 7.62 7.52
N THR A 208 7.75 8.55 8.38
CA THR A 208 8.87 8.42 9.32
C THR A 208 8.33 7.90 10.63
N PHE A 209 9.02 6.92 11.18
CA PHE A 209 8.61 6.17 12.36
C PHE A 209 9.72 6.19 13.41
N TYR A 210 9.31 6.04 14.67
CA TYR A 210 10.19 5.75 15.79
C TYR A 210 9.93 4.33 16.25
N LEU A 211 10.89 3.43 16.03
CA LEU A 211 10.91 2.11 16.66
C LEU A 211 11.60 2.27 18.01
N ILE A 212 10.90 1.91 19.08
CA ILE A 212 11.35 2.09 20.45
C ILE A 212 11.48 0.72 21.09
N PHE A 213 12.70 0.40 21.54
CA PHE A 213 13.00 -0.74 22.39
C PHE A 213 13.08 -0.26 23.84
N ALA A 214 12.36 -0.92 24.74
CA ALA A 214 12.38 -0.59 26.17
C ALA A 214 12.52 -1.86 27.01
N GLY A 215 13.50 -1.89 27.93
CA GLY A 215 13.73 -3.00 28.84
C GLY A 215 14.50 -2.53 30.08
N GLY A 216 14.04 -2.89 31.28
CA GLY A 216 14.56 -2.33 32.52
C GLY A 216 14.50 -0.80 32.50
N ASP A 217 15.62 -0.15 32.82
CA ASP A 217 15.77 1.32 32.77
C ASP A 217 16.32 1.83 31.42
N LEU A 218 16.61 0.94 30.48
CA LEU A 218 17.17 1.31 29.18
C LEU A 218 16.06 1.49 28.13
N ARG A 219 16.24 2.53 27.31
CA ARG A 219 15.40 2.81 26.14
C ARG A 219 16.26 3.19 24.96
N GLU A 220 15.97 2.62 23.80
CA GLU A 220 16.57 3.00 22.53
C GLU A 220 15.50 3.37 21.52
N ARG A 221 15.78 4.41 20.74
CA ARG A 221 14.92 4.89 19.66
C ARG A 221 15.68 4.81 18.34
N VAL A 222 15.11 4.08 17.39
CA VAL A 222 15.57 4.00 16.01
C VAL A 222 14.60 4.79 15.14
N THR A 223 15.13 5.75 14.37
CA THR A 223 14.33 6.51 13.39
C THR A 223 14.51 5.90 12.02
N PHE A 224 13.41 5.73 11.29
CA PHE A 224 13.43 5.16 9.95
C PHE A 224 12.25 5.64 9.13
N THR A 225 12.33 5.52 7.81
CA THR A 225 11.28 5.95 6.89
C THR A 225 10.89 4.79 5.97
N LYS A 226 9.59 4.51 5.89
CA LYS A 226 9.01 3.45 5.06
C LYS A 226 7.87 3.98 4.22
N SER A 227 7.59 3.30 3.12
CA SER A 227 6.45 3.65 2.29
C SER A 227 5.16 3.13 2.90
N ILE A 228 4.08 3.92 2.83
CA ILE A 228 2.74 3.41 3.14
C ILE A 228 2.35 2.27 2.18
N SER A 229 2.89 2.27 0.95
CA SER A 229 2.67 1.19 -0.02
C SER A 229 3.21 -0.18 0.42
N GLU A 230 4.08 -0.25 1.44
CA GLU A 230 4.52 -1.52 2.02
C GLU A 230 3.38 -2.31 2.68
N LEU A 231 2.25 -1.65 2.99
CA LEU A 231 1.05 -2.35 3.43
C LEU A 231 0.51 -3.33 2.37
N LEU A 232 0.74 -3.08 1.08
CA LEU A 232 0.30 -3.97 0.00
C LEU A 232 1.01 -5.33 0.00
N VAL A 233 2.15 -5.44 0.69
CA VAL A 233 2.86 -6.72 0.89
C VAL A 233 2.73 -7.25 2.32
N SER A 234 1.93 -6.60 3.15
CA SER A 234 1.66 -7.00 4.52
C SER A 234 0.50 -8.01 4.62
N LYS A 235 0.27 -8.54 5.84
CA LYS A 235 -0.88 -9.40 6.12
C LYS A 235 -2.25 -8.72 5.98
N TYR A 236 -2.28 -7.38 5.89
CA TYR A 236 -3.53 -6.62 5.72
C TYR A 236 -3.95 -6.50 4.25
N ALA A 237 -3.07 -6.87 3.31
CA ALA A 237 -3.39 -6.87 1.90
C ALA A 237 -4.25 -8.08 1.54
N LEU A 238 -5.41 -7.81 0.94
CA LEU A 238 -6.33 -8.81 0.44
C LEU A 238 -6.23 -8.87 -1.08
N PRO A 239 -6.13 -10.06 -1.70
CA PRO A 239 -6.38 -10.21 -3.12
C PRO A 239 -7.73 -9.60 -3.49
N ILE A 240 -7.80 -8.91 -4.64
CA ILE A 240 -9.01 -8.17 -5.04
C ILE A 240 -10.28 -9.04 -5.04
N ASP A 241 -10.18 -10.31 -5.45
CA ASP A 241 -11.31 -11.24 -5.47
C ASP A 241 -11.80 -11.60 -4.07
N GLN A 242 -10.94 -11.53 -3.05
CA GLN A 242 -11.33 -11.71 -1.66
C GLN A 242 -11.97 -10.43 -1.12
N TYR A 243 -11.39 -9.27 -1.41
CA TYR A 243 -11.93 -7.98 -0.98
C TYR A 243 -13.35 -7.72 -1.53
N LEU A 244 -13.61 -8.07 -2.79
CA LEU A 244 -14.91 -7.87 -3.43
C LEU A 244 -15.97 -8.91 -3.02
N LYS A 245 -15.56 -10.03 -2.38
CA LYS A 245 -16.52 -10.95 -1.78
C LYS A 245 -17.04 -10.31 -0.50
N ARG A 246 -18.33 -9.97 -0.47
CA ARG A 246 -18.99 -9.53 0.77
C ARG A 246 -18.92 -10.65 1.81
N ASP A 247 -18.51 -10.32 3.02
CA ASP A 247 -18.84 -11.14 4.19
C ASP A 247 -20.37 -11.19 4.22
N LYS A 248 -20.92 -12.40 4.01
CA LYS A 248 -22.36 -12.65 4.08
C LYS A 248 -22.80 -12.73 5.53
#